data_AF-A0A7Y5NLB6-F1
#
_entry.id   AF-A0A7Y5NLB6-F1
#
_cell.length_a   1.000
_cell.length_b   1.000
_cell.length_c   1.000
_cell.angle_alpha   90.00
_cell.angle_beta   90.00
_cell.angle_gamma   90.00
#
_symmetry.space_group_name_H-M   'P 1'
#
loop_
_entity.id
_entity.type
_entity.pdbx_description
1 polymer ?
#
loop_
_entity_poly.entity_id
_entity_poly.type
_entity_poly.pdbx_seq_one_letter_code
_entity_poly.pdbx_strand_id
1 'polypeptide(L)'
;MTPPSAKAAKATDAPPESDLRPLGEGVPLDEEGLLCALVIAPSTYSRNRFFRLYEHGAMRSVQRRAKLVRGLVRQLARSKDAERTVTPVDEGVEVRVVVPSLGYRRTTTLSRVEHDLVVYLLARLDVRLTEAEAEVLAARARVEGALFRLSGLGAR
;
A
#
# COMPACT_ATOMS: atom_id res chain seq x y z
N MET A 1 -33.09 29.52 39.01
CA MET A 1 -32.19 28.42 39.43
C MET A 1 -32.10 27.44 38.28
N THR A 2 -30.97 27.46 37.57
CA THR A 2 -30.71 26.69 36.34
C THR A 2 -30.02 25.37 36.73
N PRO A 3 -30.44 24.20 36.26
CA PRO A 3 -29.66 22.98 36.44
C PRO A 3 -28.48 22.95 35.45
N PRO A 4 -27.32 22.37 35.84
CA PRO A 4 -26.13 22.32 35.00
C PRO A 4 -26.23 21.24 33.91
N SER A 5 -25.79 21.61 32.72
CA SER A 5 -25.71 20.79 31.52
C SER A 5 -24.65 19.69 31.66
N ALA A 6 -25.06 18.42 31.61
CA ALA A 6 -24.17 17.26 31.60
C ALA A 6 -23.49 17.13 30.23
N LYS A 7 -22.15 17.25 30.19
CA LYS A 7 -21.34 16.96 29.01
C LYS A 7 -21.42 15.46 28.69
N ALA A 8 -21.95 15.13 27.51
CA ALA A 8 -21.90 13.80 26.94
C ALA A 8 -20.44 13.40 26.65
N ALA A 9 -19.97 12.34 27.31
CA ALA A 9 -18.70 11.69 27.02
C ALA A 9 -18.81 10.96 25.65
N LYS A 10 -17.94 11.35 24.72
CA LYS A 10 -17.80 10.72 23.41
C LYS A 10 -17.13 9.36 23.61
N ALA A 11 -17.89 8.27 23.44
CA ALA A 11 -17.36 6.92 23.37
C ALA A 11 -16.44 6.81 22.15
N THR A 12 -15.13 6.81 22.40
CA THR A 12 -14.10 6.39 21.45
C THR A 12 -14.15 4.87 21.36
N ASP A 13 -14.81 4.38 20.32
CA ASP A 13 -14.79 2.98 19.92
C ASP A 13 -13.41 2.68 19.29
N ALA A 14 -12.42 2.48 20.16
CA ALA A 14 -11.12 1.95 19.76
C ALA A 14 -11.25 0.42 19.74
N PRO A 15 -10.85 -0.27 18.65
CA PRO A 15 -10.92 -1.72 18.60
C PRO A 15 -10.04 -2.35 19.71
N PRO A 16 -10.46 -3.48 20.29
CA PRO A 16 -9.80 -4.08 21.44
C PRO A 16 -8.33 -4.42 21.15
N GLU A 17 -7.44 -4.04 22.07
CA GLU A 17 -5.98 -4.16 21.95
C GLU A 17 -5.46 -5.62 21.93
N SER A 18 -6.32 -6.63 22.07
CA SER A 18 -5.93 -8.01 22.43
C SER A 18 -5.61 -8.97 21.28
N ASP A 19 -5.74 -8.60 20.02
CA ASP A 19 -5.51 -9.52 18.88
C ASP A 19 -4.13 -9.40 18.21
N LEU A 20 -3.25 -8.53 18.72
CA LEU A 20 -1.88 -8.47 18.22
C LEU A 20 -1.05 -9.56 18.87
N ARG A 21 -0.99 -10.72 18.21
CA ARG A 21 0.10 -11.66 18.45
C ARG A 21 1.41 -10.91 18.25
N PRO A 22 2.37 -10.98 19.20
CA PRO A 22 3.73 -10.57 18.88
C PRO A 22 4.15 -11.35 17.64
N LEU A 23 4.66 -10.65 16.62
CA LEU A 23 5.36 -11.31 15.51
C LEU A 23 6.38 -12.22 16.18
N GLY A 24 6.15 -13.53 16.15
CA GLY A 24 6.91 -14.50 16.94
C GLY A 24 8.40 -14.29 16.72
N GLU A 25 9.17 -14.30 17.81
CA GLU A 25 10.63 -14.22 17.73
C GLU A 25 11.13 -15.30 16.75
N GLY A 26 11.74 -14.87 15.63
CA GLY A 26 12.32 -15.75 14.62
C GLY A 26 11.58 -15.86 13.28
N VAL A 27 10.39 -15.26 13.10
CA VAL A 27 9.73 -15.25 11.78
C VAL A 27 10.26 -14.07 10.95
N PRO A 28 10.86 -14.29 9.77
CA PRO A 28 11.28 -13.21 8.89
C PRO A 28 10.07 -12.38 8.46
N LEU A 29 10.21 -11.05 8.55
CA LEU A 29 9.17 -10.10 8.18
C LEU A 29 8.85 -10.23 6.67
N ASP A 30 7.59 -10.47 6.32
CA ASP A 30 7.15 -10.42 4.92
C ASP A 30 7.10 -8.96 4.44
N GLU A 31 8.20 -8.50 3.82
CA GLU A 31 8.35 -7.13 3.31
C GLU A 31 7.35 -6.79 2.21
N GLU A 32 7.00 -7.75 1.34
CA GLU A 32 6.02 -7.54 0.27
C GLU A 32 4.62 -7.36 0.84
N GLY A 33 4.23 -8.21 1.78
CA GLY A 33 2.97 -8.09 2.48
C GLY A 33 2.87 -6.77 3.23
N LEU A 34 3.94 -6.38 3.94
CA LEU A 34 4.01 -5.12 4.68
C LEU A 34 3.92 -3.91 3.72
N LEU A 35 4.58 -3.97 2.57
CA LEU A 35 4.46 -2.96 1.52
C LEU A 35 3.01 -2.83 1.06
N CYS A 36 2.35 -3.93 0.73
CA CYS A 36 0.94 -3.96 0.32
C CYS A 36 0.06 -3.29 1.38
N ALA A 37 0.24 -3.65 2.65
CA ALA A 37 -0.55 -3.11 3.74
C ALA A 37 -0.33 -1.60 3.93
N LEU A 38 0.92 -1.12 3.86
CA LEU A 38 1.25 0.29 3.99
C LEU A 38 0.83 1.14 2.79
N VAL A 39 0.71 0.54 1.61
CA VAL A 39 0.21 1.20 0.39
C VAL A 39 -1.32 1.33 0.45
N ILE A 40 -2.02 0.25 0.78
CA ILE A 40 -3.49 0.19 0.81
C ILE A 40 -4.05 0.93 2.02
N ALA A 41 -3.45 0.73 3.19
CA ALA A 41 -3.95 1.22 4.47
C ALA A 41 -2.80 1.80 5.32
N PRO A 42 -2.33 3.03 5.01
CA PRO A 42 -1.08 3.59 5.53
C PRO A 42 -1.07 3.86 7.04
N SER A 43 -2.23 3.89 7.69
CA SER A 43 -2.37 4.08 9.14
C SER A 43 -2.45 2.76 9.93
N THR A 44 -2.47 1.61 9.26
CA THR A 44 -2.66 0.29 9.91
C THR A 44 -1.51 -0.07 10.85
N TYR A 45 -0.28 0.33 10.49
CA TYR A 45 0.91 0.12 11.31
C TYR A 45 1.36 1.46 11.91
N SER A 46 0.78 1.84 13.05
CA SER A 46 1.18 3.06 13.75
C SER A 46 2.58 2.90 14.37
N ARG A 47 3.39 3.96 14.30
CA ARG A 47 4.76 3.96 14.86
C ARG A 47 4.78 3.68 16.37
N ASN A 48 3.78 4.15 17.09
CA ASN A 48 3.68 3.98 18.54
C ASN A 48 3.36 2.52 18.92
N ARG A 49 2.59 1.81 18.08
CA ARG A 49 2.18 0.42 18.33
C ARG A 49 3.21 -0.59 17.81
N PHE A 50 3.95 -0.24 16.77
CA PHE A 50 4.90 -1.15 16.10
C PHE A 50 6.36 -0.65 16.17
N PHE A 51 6.77 -0.02 17.27
CA PHE A 51 8.09 0.63 17.38
C PHE A 51 9.27 -0.28 16.97
N ARG A 52 9.29 -1.55 17.41
CA ARG A 52 10.34 -2.51 17.04
C ARG A 52 10.44 -2.74 15.52
N LEU A 53 9.31 -2.70 14.80
CA LEU A 53 9.28 -2.80 13.34
C LEU A 53 10.06 -1.64 12.68
N TYR A 54 10.06 -0.46 13.30
CA TYR A 54 10.73 0.74 12.77
C TYR A 54 12.25 0.78 13.04
N GLU A 55 12.77 -0.11 13.89
CA GLU A 55 14.21 -0.23 14.14
C GLU A 55 14.93 -0.95 12.98
N HIS A 56 14.22 -1.82 12.26
CA HIS A 56 14.76 -2.56 11.12
C HIS A 56 14.97 -1.68 9.87
N GLY A 57 16.15 -1.79 9.24
CA GLY A 57 16.47 -1.07 8.00
C GLY A 57 15.54 -1.40 6.83
N ALA A 58 15.09 -2.65 6.75
CA ALA A 58 14.09 -3.13 5.78
C ALA A 58 12.79 -2.31 5.84
N MET A 59 12.29 -2.00 7.04
CA MET A 59 11.05 -1.22 7.20
C MET A 59 11.18 0.22 6.65
N ARG A 60 12.36 0.84 6.77
CA ARG A 60 12.60 2.17 6.17
C ARG A 60 12.54 2.11 4.64
N SER A 61 13.10 1.05 4.06
CA SER A 61 13.01 0.79 2.61
C SER A 61 11.55 0.63 2.19
N VAL A 62 10.81 -0.26 2.85
CA VAL A 62 9.39 -0.51 2.57
C VAL A 62 8.56 0.76 2.69
N GLN A 63 8.76 1.60 3.70
CA GLN A 63 8.03 2.88 3.81
C GLN A 63 8.35 3.86 2.68
N ARG A 64 9.62 3.95 2.28
CA ARG A 64 10.03 4.80 1.15
C ARG A 64 9.36 4.32 -0.13
N ARG A 65 9.37 3.01 -0.39
CA ARG A 65 8.69 2.39 -1.54
C ARG A 65 7.18 2.58 -1.47
N ALA A 66 6.54 2.39 -0.31
CA ALA A 66 5.11 2.63 -0.12
C ALA A 66 4.70 4.08 -0.38
N LYS A 67 5.53 5.06 0.00
CA LYS A 67 5.31 6.48 -0.33
C LYS A 67 5.43 6.71 -1.84
N LEU A 68 6.42 6.11 -2.50
CA LEU A 68 6.61 6.19 -3.94
C LEU A 68 5.39 5.67 -4.69
N VAL A 69 4.95 4.44 -4.37
CA VAL A 69 3.82 3.77 -5.03
C VAL A 69 2.53 4.58 -4.84
N ARG A 70 2.23 5.03 -3.61
CA ARG A 70 1.05 5.88 -3.35
C ARG A 70 1.10 7.21 -4.11
N GLY A 71 2.28 7.80 -4.24
CA GLY A 71 2.47 9.03 -5.02
C GLY A 71 2.18 8.79 -6.50
N LEU A 72 2.69 7.69 -7.06
CA LEU A 72 2.47 7.27 -8.43
C LEU A 72 0.97 7.02 -8.73
N VAL A 73 0.31 6.23 -7.88
CA VAL A 73 -1.14 5.95 -8.00
C VAL A 73 -1.95 7.24 -7.92
N ARG A 74 -1.65 8.10 -6.94
CA ARG A 74 -2.35 9.39 -6.80
C ARG A 74 -2.20 10.26 -8.04
N GLN A 75 -1.01 10.30 -8.61
CA GLN A 75 -0.74 11.09 -9.80
C GLN A 75 -1.56 10.57 -10.99
N LEU A 76 -1.48 9.27 -11.26
CA LEU A 76 -2.20 8.62 -12.35
C LEU A 76 -3.73 8.74 -12.19
N ALA A 77 -4.24 8.63 -10.96
CA ALA A 77 -5.68 8.71 -10.70
C ALA A 77 -6.24 10.14 -10.77
N ARG A 78 -5.42 11.18 -10.58
CA ARG A 78 -5.88 12.58 -10.58
C ARG A 78 -5.73 13.28 -11.93
N SER A 79 -4.83 12.79 -12.77
CA SER A 79 -4.52 13.39 -14.07
C SER A 79 -5.29 12.69 -15.18
N LYS A 80 -6.25 13.39 -15.79
CA LYS A 80 -7.11 12.84 -16.86
C LYS A 80 -6.34 12.51 -18.15
N ASP A 81 -5.27 13.25 -18.40
CA ASP A 81 -4.36 13.13 -19.54
C ASP A 81 -3.06 12.42 -19.16
N ALA A 82 -3.00 11.77 -17.98
CA ALA A 82 -1.82 10.98 -17.63
C ALA A 82 -1.68 9.78 -18.56
N GLU A 83 -0.52 9.70 -19.19
CA GLU A 83 -0.10 8.56 -19.97
C GLU A 83 0.89 7.74 -19.16
N ARG A 84 0.72 6.42 -19.22
CA ARG A 84 1.63 5.46 -18.58
C ARG A 84 2.11 4.46 -19.60
N THR A 85 3.42 4.26 -19.65
CA THR A 85 4.07 3.18 -20.39
C THR A 85 4.78 2.27 -19.41
N VAL A 86 4.62 0.96 -19.59
CA VAL A 86 5.26 -0.06 -18.77
C VAL A 86 6.15 -0.89 -19.69
N THR A 87 7.43 -1.02 -19.32
CA THR A 87 8.39 -1.85 -20.04
C THR A 87 9.03 -2.86 -19.08
N PRO A 88 9.08 -4.15 -19.43
CA PRO A 88 9.74 -5.15 -18.59
C PRO A 88 11.24 -4.88 -18.50
N VAL A 89 11.81 -5.13 -17.32
CA VAL A 89 13.25 -5.09 -17.03
C VAL A 89 13.64 -6.28 -16.16
N ASP A 90 14.92 -6.57 -16.00
CA ASP A 90 15.42 -7.80 -15.36
C ASP A 90 14.76 -8.11 -14.00
N GLU A 91 14.61 -7.12 -13.12
CA GLU A 91 14.03 -7.28 -11.78
C GLU A 91 12.69 -6.53 -11.58
N GLY A 92 11.87 -6.47 -12.63
CA GLY A 92 10.51 -5.94 -12.55
C GLY A 92 10.10 -5.17 -13.78
N VAL A 93 9.66 -3.92 -13.59
CA VAL A 93 9.22 -3.06 -14.70
C VAL A 93 9.74 -1.64 -14.53
N GLU A 94 10.07 -1.01 -15.66
CA GLU A 94 10.19 0.43 -15.74
C GLU A 94 8.82 1.02 -16.07
N VAL A 95 8.36 1.95 -15.24
CA VAL A 95 7.13 2.71 -15.45
C VAL A 95 7.49 4.15 -15.80
N ARG A 96 7.09 4.57 -16.99
CA ARG A 96 7.13 5.96 -17.43
C ARG A 96 5.76 6.58 -17.30
N VAL A 97 5.68 7.71 -16.62
CA VAL A 97 4.47 8.53 -16.50
C VAL A 97 4.73 9.89 -17.12
N VAL A 98 3.82 10.29 -18.01
CA VAL A 98 3.81 11.62 -18.64
C VAL A 98 2.46 12.26 -18.32
N VAL A 99 2.48 13.52 -17.89
CA VAL A 99 1.26 14.33 -17.73
C VAL A 99 1.46 15.60 -18.56
N PRO A 100 1.01 15.60 -19.83
CA PRO A 100 1.24 16.70 -20.76
C PRO A 100 0.77 18.06 -20.21
N SER A 101 -0.41 18.13 -19.59
CA SER A 101 -0.97 19.37 -19.04
C SER A 101 -0.10 20.02 -17.96
N LEU A 102 0.79 19.26 -17.34
CA LEU A 102 1.69 19.73 -16.29
C LEU A 102 3.15 19.85 -16.76
N GLY A 103 3.44 19.52 -18.03
CA GLY A 103 4.82 19.39 -18.52
C GLY A 103 5.63 18.37 -17.72
N TYR A 104 4.97 17.40 -17.09
CA TYR A 104 5.59 16.49 -16.14
C TYR A 104 5.97 15.17 -16.81
N ARG A 105 7.19 14.71 -16.55
CA ARG A 105 7.67 13.38 -16.93
C ARG A 105 8.45 12.74 -15.79
N ARG A 106 8.14 11.48 -15.52
CA ARG A 106 8.87 10.67 -14.55
C ARG A 106 9.04 9.25 -15.05
N THR A 107 10.22 8.71 -14.79
CA THR A 107 10.52 7.28 -14.97
C THR A 107 10.86 6.70 -13.60
N THR A 108 10.34 5.51 -13.29
CA THR A 108 10.67 4.79 -12.06
C THR A 108 10.70 3.30 -12.31
N THR A 109 11.64 2.59 -11.69
CA THR A 109 11.63 1.14 -11.64
C THR A 109 10.79 0.66 -10.47
N LEU A 110 9.94 -0.33 -10.73
CA LEU A 110 9.10 -1.01 -9.75
C LEU A 110 9.44 -2.49 -9.74
N SER A 111 9.51 -3.08 -8.56
CA SER A 111 9.47 -4.53 -8.42
C SER A 111 8.13 -5.07 -8.91
N ARG A 112 8.05 -6.39 -9.09
CA ARG A 112 6.82 -7.04 -9.55
C ARG A 112 5.63 -6.76 -8.63
N VAL A 113 5.79 -6.89 -7.31
CA VAL A 113 4.70 -6.65 -6.35
C VAL A 113 4.27 -5.18 -6.31
N GLU A 114 5.21 -4.25 -6.52
CA GLU A 114 4.89 -2.81 -6.59
C GLU A 114 4.10 -2.47 -7.83
N HIS A 115 4.46 -3.07 -8.97
CA HIS A 115 3.67 -2.94 -10.18
C HIS A 115 2.27 -3.51 -9.99
N ASP A 116 2.15 -4.72 -9.45
CA ASP A 116 0.85 -5.35 -9.17
C ASP A 116 -0.02 -4.50 -8.25
N LEU A 117 0.57 -3.85 -7.24
CA LEU A 117 -0.12 -2.88 -6.37
C LEU A 117 -0.63 -1.66 -7.14
N VAL A 118 0.16 -1.12 -8.07
CA VAL A 118 -0.27 0.00 -8.92
C VAL A 118 -1.45 -0.43 -9.78
N VAL A 119 -1.36 -1.56 -10.48
CA VAL A 119 -2.44 -2.08 -11.32
C VAL A 119 -3.70 -2.31 -10.51
N TYR A 120 -3.59 -3.02 -9.38
CA TYR A 120 -4.71 -3.31 -8.48
C TYR A 120 -5.41 -2.03 -8.00
N LEU A 121 -4.65 -1.01 -7.55
CA LEU A 121 -5.24 0.23 -7.05
C LEU A 121 -5.85 1.09 -8.16
N LEU A 122 -5.23 1.15 -9.33
CA LEU A 122 -5.78 1.89 -10.47
C LEU A 122 -7.07 1.23 -10.98
N ALA A 123 -7.11 -0.10 -11.05
CA ALA A 123 -8.34 -0.84 -11.35
C ALA A 123 -9.46 -0.51 -10.36
N ARG A 124 -9.13 -0.48 -9.07
CA ARG A 124 -10.08 -0.15 -7.99
C ARG A 124 -10.58 1.30 -8.05
N LEU A 125 -9.80 2.21 -8.63
CA LEU A 125 -10.13 3.62 -8.81
C LEU A 125 -10.79 3.90 -10.16
N ASP A 126 -11.09 2.87 -10.95
CA ASP A 126 -11.66 2.96 -12.31
C ASP A 126 -10.81 3.85 -13.24
N VAL A 127 -9.49 3.81 -13.05
CA VAL A 127 -8.54 4.50 -13.93
C VAL A 127 -8.25 3.61 -15.13
N ARG A 128 -8.15 4.22 -16.32
CA ARG A 128 -7.82 3.48 -17.54
C ARG A 128 -6.50 2.74 -17.41
N LEU A 129 -6.56 1.43 -17.63
CA LEU A 129 -5.40 0.54 -17.61
C LEU A 129 -4.93 0.19 -19.02
N THR A 130 -3.67 -0.20 -19.12
CA THR A 130 -3.04 -0.70 -20.35
C THR A 130 -2.92 -2.22 -20.34
N GLU A 131 -3.01 -2.82 -19.17
CA GLU A 131 -2.94 -4.25 -18.90
C GLU A 131 -4.23 -4.95 -19.33
N ALA A 132 -4.11 -6.22 -19.71
CA ALA A 132 -5.27 -7.06 -20.02
C ALA A 132 -6.03 -7.42 -18.74
N GLU A 133 -7.34 -7.68 -18.84
CA GLU A 133 -8.18 -8.03 -17.68
C GLU A 133 -7.63 -9.22 -16.88
N ALA A 134 -7.12 -10.25 -17.56
CA ALA A 134 -6.49 -11.41 -16.93
C ALA A 134 -5.25 -11.02 -16.09
N GLU A 135 -4.47 -10.03 -16.54
CA GLU A 135 -3.30 -9.53 -15.82
C GLU A 135 -3.71 -8.74 -14.58
N VAL A 136 -4.78 -7.95 -14.67
CA VAL A 136 -5.37 -7.22 -13.54
C VAL A 136 -5.85 -8.18 -12.46
N LEU A 137 -6.55 -9.25 -12.86
CA LEU A 137 -7.00 -10.30 -11.94
C LEU A 137 -5.81 -11.02 -11.29
N ALA A 138 -4.76 -11.33 -12.07
CA ALA A 138 -3.56 -11.96 -11.54
C ALA A 138 -2.78 -11.04 -10.57
N ALA A 139 -2.72 -9.73 -10.86
CA ALA A 139 -2.13 -8.73 -9.98
C ALA A 139 -2.88 -8.65 -8.65
N ARG A 140 -4.22 -8.60 -8.70
CA ARG A 140 -5.07 -8.66 -7.51
C ARG A 140 -4.79 -9.90 -6.66
N ALA A 141 -4.77 -11.09 -7.27
CA ALA A 141 -4.53 -12.34 -6.56
C ALA A 141 -3.15 -12.36 -5.86
N ARG A 142 -2.11 -11.81 -6.50
CA ARG A 142 -0.77 -11.70 -5.90
C ARG A 142 -0.74 -10.72 -4.72
N VAL A 143 -1.40 -9.58 -4.83
CA VAL A 143 -1.52 -8.60 -3.73
C VAL A 143 -2.26 -9.19 -2.54
N GLU A 144 -3.40 -9.84 -2.78
CA GLU A 144 -4.18 -10.51 -1.73
C GLU A 144 -3.37 -11.65 -1.08
N GLY A 145 -2.64 -12.43 -1.87
CA GLY A 145 -1.72 -13.46 -1.37
C GLY A 145 -0.61 -12.89 -0.48
N ALA A 146 -0.01 -11.75 -0.83
CA ALA A 146 1.00 -11.10 0.01
C ALA A 146 0.43 -10.59 1.34
N LEU A 147 -0.77 -10.01 1.33
CA LEU A 147 -1.47 -9.61 2.55
C LEU A 147 -1.81 -10.81 3.43
N PHE A 148 -2.22 -11.93 2.81
CA PHE A 148 -2.54 -13.16 3.51
C PHE A 148 -1.32 -13.74 4.24
N ARG A 149 -0.14 -13.76 3.59
CA ARG A 149 1.12 -14.17 4.23
C ARG A 149 1.48 -13.27 5.41
N LEU A 150 1.35 -11.94 5.27
CA LEU A 150 1.62 -10.98 6.36
C LEU A 150 0.74 -11.24 7.59
N SER A 151 -0.52 -11.61 7.39
CA SER A 151 -1.46 -11.87 8.50
C SER A 151 -1.14 -13.13 9.31
N GLY A 152 -0.18 -13.96 8.87
CA GLY A 152 0.14 -15.25 9.49
C GLY A 152 -0.96 -16.31 9.30
N LEU A 153 -2.02 -16.01 8.55
CA LEU A 153 -3.08 -16.98 8.20
C LEU A 153 -2.62 -17.98 7.13
N GLY A 154 -1.55 -17.68 6.38
CA GLY A 154 -0.96 -18.57 5.38
C GLY A 154 0.16 -19.49 5.87
N ALA A 155 0.44 -19.50 7.18
CA ALA A 155 1.45 -20.38 7.80
C ALA A 155 0.82 -21.57 8.54
N ARG A 156 -0.38 -22.01 8.14
CA ARG A 156 -1.08 -23.18 8.71
C ARG A 156 -1.15 -24.31 7.71
#